data_AF-A0A962D4I4-F1
#
_entry.id   AF-A0A962D4I4-F1
#
_cell.length_a   1.000
_cell.length_b   1.000
_cell.length_c   1.000
_cell.angle_alpha   90.00
_cell.angle_beta   90.00
_cell.angle_gamma   90.00
#
_symmetry.space_group_name_H-M   'P 1'
#
loop_
_entity.id
_entity.type
_entity.pdbx_description
1 polymer ?
#
loop_
_entity_poly.entity_id
_entity_poly.type
_entity_poly.pdbx_seq_one_letter_code
_entity_poly.pdbx_strand_id
1 'polypeptide(L)' 'MVVHTDGACSGNPGPGGWGAILRAGQHERTLSGHAADTTNNRME' A
#
# COMPACT_ATOMS: atom_id res chain seq x y z
N MET A 1 8.79 12.53 10.85
CA MET A 1 8.67 11.55 9.74
C MET A 1 7.22 11.47 9.36
N VAL A 2 6.91 11.54 8.08
CA VAL A 2 5.54 11.41 7.56
C VAL A 2 5.47 10.12 6.76
N VAL A 3 4.42 9.34 6.97
CA VAL A 3 4.15 8.12 6.19
C VAL A 3 2.78 8.29 5.55
N HIS A 4 2.72 8.15 4.23
CA HIS A 4 1.47 8.08 3.48
C HIS A 4 1.29 6.65 3.01
N THR A 5 0.11 6.07 3.25
CA THR A 5 -0.24 4.72 2.82
C THR A 5 -1.51 4.77 1.99
N ASP A 6 -1.60 3.92 0.98
CA ASP A 6 -2.81 3.70 0.21
C ASP A 6 -2.87 2.24 -0.23
N GLY A 7 -4.07 1.68 -0.25
CA GLY A 7 -4.33 0.26 -0.47
C GLY A 7 -5.63 0.07 -1.25
N ALA A 8 -5.60 -0.78 -2.27
CA ALA A 8 -6.77 -1.05 -3.09
C ALA A 8 -6.85 -2.51 -3.53
N CYS A 9 -8.07 -3.00 -3.71
CA CYS A 9 -8.33 -4.37 -4.15
C CYS A 9 -9.41 -4.40 -5.25
N SER A 10 -9.16 -5.17 -6.32
CA SER A 10 -10.11 -5.42 -7.40
C SER A 10 -10.93 -6.67 -7.09
N GLY A 11 -12.04 -6.47 -6.36
CA GLY A 11 -12.82 -7.55 -5.73
C GLY A 11 -12.47 -7.70 -4.24
N ASN A 12 -13.39 -8.26 -3.44
CA ASN A 12 -13.21 -8.42 -1.99
C ASN A 12 -13.72 -9.79 -1.52
N PRO A 13 -12.98 -10.89 -1.76
CA PRO A 13 -11.56 -10.92 -2.13
C PRO A 13 -11.26 -10.85 -3.63
N GLY A 14 -10.02 -10.47 -3.98
CA GLY A 14 -9.50 -10.41 -5.35
C GLY A 14 -8.05 -9.91 -5.41
N PRO A 15 -7.51 -9.64 -6.61
CA PRO A 15 -6.17 -9.08 -6.76
C PRO A 15 -6.10 -7.67 -6.17
N GLY A 16 -5.13 -7.42 -5.30
CA GLY A 16 -4.97 -6.13 -4.62
C GLY A 16 -3.51 -5.74 -4.43
N GLY A 17 -3.29 -4.47 -4.13
CA GLY A 17 -1.97 -3.90 -3.89
C GLY A 17 -2.01 -2.73 -2.95
N TRP A 18 -0.84 -2.40 -2.42
CA TRP A 18 -0.63 -1.30 -1.49
C TRP A 18 0.64 -0.54 -1.83
N GLY A 19 0.68 0.72 -1.42
CA GLY A 19 1.83 1.61 -1.55
C GLY A 19 2.04 2.41 -0.27
N ALA A 20 3.29 2.69 0.06
CA ALA A 20 3.65 3.57 1.14
C ALA A 20 4.78 4.53 0.74
N ILE A 21 4.68 5.79 1.13
CA ILE A 21 5.73 6.79 0.97
C ILE A 21 6.20 7.20 2.37
N LEU A 22 7.47 6.97 2.66
CA LEU A 22 8.13 7.40 3.89
C LEU A 22 8.94 8.66 3.61
N ARG A 23 8.63 9.75 4.29
CA ARG A 23 9.35 11.03 4.23
C ARG A 23 9.99 11.35 5.57
N ALA A 24 11.31 11.48 5.58
CA ALA A 24 12.10 11.88 6.75
C ALA A 24 13.10 12.97 6.36
N GLY A 25 12.73 14.24 6.62
CA GLY A 25 13.53 15.39 6.21
C GLY A 25 13.60 15.48 4.69
N GLN A 26 14.80 15.38 4.13
CA GLN A 26 15.03 15.34 2.67
C GLN A 26 15.02 13.93 2.08
N HIS A 27 14.92 12.89 2.91
CA HIS A 27 14.90 11.51 2.44
C HIS A 27 13.46 11.08 2.17
N GLU A 28 13.23 10.56 0.96
CA GLU A 28 11.99 9.92 0.55
C GLU A 28 12.28 8.47 0.14
N ARG A 29 11.42 7.55 0.59
CA ARG A 29 11.43 6.16 0.14
C ARG A 29 10.03 5.68 -0.14
N THR A 30 9.85 5.06 -1.30
CA THR A 30 8.59 4.41 -1.69
C THR A 30 8.69 2.91 -1.45
N LEU A 31 7.61 2.33 -0.92
CA LEU A 31 7.39 0.90 -0.78
C LEU A 31 6.08 0.53 -1.49
N SER A 32 6.01 -0.68 -2.01
CA SER A 32 4.78 -1.23 -2.58
C SER A 32 4.77 -2.74 -2.49
N GLY A 33 3.58 -3.32 -2.59
CA GLY A 33 3.37 -4.76 -2.62
C GLY A 33 2.04 -5.11 -3.27
N HIS A 34 1.89 -6.37 -3.67
CA HIS A 34 0.64 -6.87 -4.23
C HIS A 34 0.40 -8.33 -3.85
N ALA A 35 -0.86 -8.75 -3.89
CA ALA A 35 -1.29 -10.13 -3.68
C ALA A 35 -2.42 -10.48 -4.65
N ALA A 36 -2.38 -11.69 -5.21
CA ALA A 36 -3.39 -12.14 -6.19
C ALA A 36 -4.76 -12.42 -5.56
N ASP A 37 -4.78 -12.75 -4.26
CA ASP A 37 -6.00 -13.03 -3.50
C ASP A 37 -5.91 -12.35 -2.13
N THR A 38 -6.54 -11.19 -2.00
CA THR A 38 -6.53 -10.35 -0.79
C THR A 38 -7.85 -9.59 -0.65
N THR A 39 -7.99 -8.82 0.42
CA THR A 39 -9.13 -7.94 0.69
C THR A 39 -8.66 -6.48 0.76
N ASN A 40 -9.59 -5.53 0.61
CA ASN A 40 -9.26 -4.10 0.73
C ASN A 40 -8.63 -3.79 2.10
N ASN A 41 -9.25 -4.27 3.18
CA ASN A 41 -8.79 -4.05 4.57
C ASN A 41 -7.42 -4.68 4.87
N ARG A 42 -6.93 -5.62 4.04
CA ARG A 42 -5.59 -6.21 4.20
C ARG A 42 -4.53 -5.41 3.44
N MET A 43 -4.94 -4.61 2.46
CA MET A 43 -4.06 -3.75 1.67
C MET A 43 -3.92 -2.34 2.27
N GLU A 44 -4.92 -1.86 3.02
CA GLU A 44 -4.83 -0.65 3.84
C GLU A 44 -3.97 -0.84 5.11
#